data_AF-A0A537G642-F1
#
_entry.id   AF-A0A537G642-F1
#
_cell.length_a   1.000
_cell.length_b   1.000
_cell.length_c   1.000
_cell.angle_alpha   90.00
_cell.angle_beta   90.00
_cell.angle_gamma   90.00
#
_symmetry.space_group_name_H-M   'P 1'
#
loop_
_entity.id
_entity.type
_entity.pdbx_description
1 polymer ?
#
loop_
_entity_poly.entity_id
_entity_poly.type
_entity_poly.pdbx_seq_one_letter_code
_entity_poly.pdbx_strand_id
1 'polypeptide(L)'
;ITSKADLSKAAKGVVRSAFGYSGQKCSATSRVYVERGVKNDFVKFLKEEIDQVKVGDPREKSVFVGPVINQKSVRTWQHSLEQAKKEGAKVVAEKELEEKLPKGYYVKPIVVAGL
;
A
#
# COMPACT_ATOMS: atom_id res chain seq x y z
N ILE A 1 2.95 -13.84 7.88
CA ILE A 1 2.99 -14.70 6.67
C ILE A 1 4.07 -15.75 6.89
N THR A 2 3.70 -17.02 6.94
CA THR A 2 4.61 -18.16 7.18
C THR A 2 4.88 -18.91 5.87
N SER A 3 5.87 -19.79 5.87
CA SER A 3 6.22 -20.64 4.73
C SER A 3 5.13 -21.63 4.31
N LYS A 4 4.13 -21.86 5.16
CA LYS A 4 2.97 -22.71 4.85
C LYS A 4 1.78 -21.96 4.23
N ALA A 5 1.88 -20.64 4.10
CA ALA A 5 0.81 -19.83 3.52
C ALA A 5 0.85 -19.88 1.99
N ASP A 6 -0.31 -19.77 1.36
CA ASP A 6 -0.41 -19.38 -0.05
C ASP A 6 0.01 -17.92 -0.17
N LEU A 7 1.21 -17.68 -0.72
CA LEU A 7 1.82 -16.35 -0.75
C LEU A 7 1.08 -15.37 -1.67
N SER A 8 0.53 -15.84 -2.78
CA SER A 8 -0.26 -15.01 -3.71
C SER A 8 -1.55 -14.57 -3.05
N LYS A 9 -2.30 -15.52 -2.46
CA LYS A 9 -3.54 -15.20 -1.72
C LYS A 9 -3.26 -14.30 -0.52
N ALA A 10 -2.16 -14.52 0.19
CA ALA A 10 -1.74 -13.67 1.29
C ALA A 10 -1.43 -12.24 0.83
N ALA A 11 -0.71 -12.07 -0.28
CA ALA A 11 -0.36 -10.76 -0.83
C ALA A 11 -1.62 -9.97 -1.20
N LYS A 12 -2.56 -10.60 -1.92
CA LYS A 12 -3.87 -10.02 -2.25
C LYS A 12 -4.65 -9.61 -1.01
N GLY A 13 -4.68 -10.47 0.02
CA GLY A 13 -5.32 -10.17 1.30
C GLY A 13 -4.71 -8.96 2.00
N VAL A 14 -3.37 -8.88 2.03
CA VAL A 14 -2.64 -7.75 2.60
C VAL A 14 -2.95 -6.46 1.84
N VAL A 15 -2.86 -6.44 0.51
CA VAL A 15 -3.14 -5.25 -0.30
C VAL A 15 -4.56 -4.74 -0.07
N ARG A 16 -5.55 -5.65 -0.06
CA ARG A 16 -6.96 -5.27 0.20
C ARG A 16 -7.15 -4.73 1.60
N SER A 17 -6.53 -5.34 2.60
CA SER A 17 -6.63 -4.92 3.99
C SER A 17 -5.95 -3.57 4.24
N ALA A 18 -4.74 -3.39 3.69
CA ALA A 18 -3.93 -2.19 3.87
C ALA A 18 -4.50 -0.96 3.14
N PHE A 19 -4.94 -1.12 1.89
CA PHE A 19 -5.28 0.03 1.04
C PHE A 19 -6.78 0.27 0.83
N GLY A 20 -7.66 -0.66 1.22
CA GLY A 20 -9.10 -0.40 1.22
C GLY A 20 -9.45 0.83 2.05
N TYR A 21 -10.39 1.67 1.57
CA TYR A 21 -10.69 3.00 2.15
C TYR A 21 -9.46 3.92 2.24
N SER A 22 -8.52 3.75 1.31
CA SER A 22 -7.26 4.50 1.27
C SER A 22 -6.43 4.35 2.55
N GLY A 23 -6.54 3.18 3.20
CA GLY A 23 -5.86 2.86 4.46
C GLY A 23 -6.42 3.53 5.71
N GLN A 24 -7.53 4.27 5.60
CA GLN A 24 -8.14 4.99 6.72
C GLN A 24 -9.13 4.08 7.48
N LYS A 25 -8.62 2.95 7.98
CA LYS A 25 -9.36 2.00 8.82
C LYS A 25 -8.56 1.72 10.09
N CYS A 26 -9.26 1.61 11.23
CA CYS A 26 -8.64 1.19 12.49
C CYS A 26 -8.02 -0.22 12.41
N SER A 27 -8.53 -1.08 11.52
CA SER A 27 -8.06 -2.43 11.28
C SER A 27 -7.17 -2.57 10.03
N ALA A 28 -6.74 -1.45 9.43
CA ALA A 28 -5.85 -1.51 8.27
C ALA A 28 -4.57 -2.27 8.62
N THR A 29 -4.17 -3.19 7.73
CA THR A 29 -2.90 -3.93 7.89
C THR A 29 -1.72 -3.01 7.56
N SER A 30 -1.31 -2.18 8.52
CA SER A 30 -0.19 -1.23 8.39
C SER A 30 1.19 -1.88 8.57
N ARG A 31 1.25 -3.10 9.11
CA ARG A 31 2.49 -3.85 9.33
C ARG A 31 2.28 -5.32 9.00
N VAL A 32 3.25 -5.91 8.31
CA VAL A 32 3.25 -7.33 7.93
C VAL A 32 4.54 -7.98 8.39
N TYR A 33 4.42 -9.06 9.16
CA TYR A 33 5.55 -9.91 9.52
C TYR A 33 5.63 -11.09 8.55
N VAL A 34 6.80 -11.34 7.98
CA VAL A 34 7.02 -12.38 6.96
C VAL A 34 8.20 -13.23 7.38
N GLU A 35 8.02 -14.55 7.32
CA GLU A 35 9.09 -15.51 7.55
C GLU A 35 10.21 -15.33 6.53
N ARG A 36 11.47 -15.33 7.00
CA ARG A 36 12.64 -14.95 6.21
C ARG A 36 12.76 -15.75 4.91
N GLY A 37 12.50 -17.05 4.94
CA GLY A 37 12.63 -17.95 3.79
C GLY A 37 11.69 -17.63 2.62
N VAL A 38 10.54 -16.99 2.88
CA VAL A 38 9.54 -16.66 1.85
C VAL A 38 9.41 -15.16 1.59
N LYS A 39 10.27 -14.33 2.21
CA LYS A 39 10.17 -12.87 2.13
C LYS A 39 10.24 -12.37 0.69
N ASN A 40 11.21 -12.84 -0.09
CA ASN A 40 11.44 -12.33 -1.45
C ASN A 40 10.28 -12.70 -2.38
N ASP A 41 9.81 -13.95 -2.32
CA ASP A 41 8.68 -14.41 -3.13
C ASP A 41 7.39 -13.68 -2.75
N PHE A 42 7.15 -13.48 -1.45
CA PHE A 42 6.01 -12.72 -0.98
C PHE A 42 6.04 -11.25 -1.43
N VAL A 43 7.22 -10.60 -1.40
CA VAL A 43 7.39 -9.23 -1.90
C VAL A 43 7.11 -9.14 -3.40
N LYS A 44 7.49 -10.16 -4.19
CA LYS A 44 7.16 -10.23 -5.61
C LYS A 44 5.64 -10.23 -5.83
N PHE A 45 4.91 -11.11 -5.15
CA PHE A 45 3.44 -11.14 -5.23
C PHE A 45 2.79 -9.84 -4.74
N LEU A 46 3.34 -9.21 -3.68
CA LEU A 46 2.85 -7.90 -3.23
C LEU A 46 3.00 -6.82 -4.29
N LYS A 47 4.14 -6.79 -5.00
CA LYS A 47 4.38 -5.83 -6.08
C LYS A 47 3.37 -6.02 -7.21
N GLU A 48 3.18 -7.27 -7.64
CA GLU A 48 2.21 -7.62 -8.69
C GLU A 48 0.78 -7.17 -8.30
N GLU A 49 0.34 -7.42 -7.06
CA GLU A 49 -0.98 -7.01 -6.58
C GLU A 49 -1.12 -5.48 -6.46
N ILE A 50 -0.06 -4.77 -6.05
CA ILE A 50 -0.06 -3.29 -5.97
C ILE A 50 -0.10 -2.65 -7.36
N ASP A 51 0.59 -3.22 -8.35
CA ASP A 51 0.59 -2.72 -9.72
C ASP A 51 -0.82 -2.73 -10.33
N GLN A 52 -1.67 -3.68 -9.92
CA GLN A 52 -3.08 -3.78 -10.32
C GLN A 52 -4.02 -2.82 -9.57
N VAL A 53 -3.57 -2.16 -8.51
CA VAL A 53 -4.40 -1.19 -7.77
C VAL A 53 -4.68 0.03 -8.64
N LYS A 54 -5.95 0.35 -8.82
CA LYS A 54 -6.38 1.58 -9.47
C LYS A 54 -6.68 2.66 -8.42
N VAL A 55 -5.96 3.77 -8.52
CA VAL A 55 -6.16 4.97 -7.71
C VAL A 55 -6.94 5.98 -8.54
N GLY A 56 -8.03 6.56 -8.00
CA GLY A 56 -8.86 7.46 -8.81
C GLY A 56 -10.14 7.93 -8.13
N ASP A 57 -11.08 8.38 -8.95
CA ASP A 57 -12.40 8.81 -8.49
C ASP A 57 -13.16 7.66 -7.80
N PRO A 58 -13.56 7.81 -6.52
CA PRO A 58 -14.28 6.74 -5.81
C PRO A 58 -15.68 6.44 -6.39
N ARG A 59 -16.19 7.25 -7.32
CA ARG A 59 -17.45 6.98 -8.04
C ARG A 59 -17.29 5.94 -9.15
N GLU A 60 -16.06 5.72 -9.61
CA GLU A 60 -15.77 4.76 -10.68
C GLU A 60 -15.61 3.34 -10.11
N LYS A 61 -16.42 2.38 -10.61
CA LYS A 61 -16.41 1.00 -10.10
C LYS A 61 -15.05 0.28 -10.19
N SER A 62 -14.20 0.70 -11.13
CA SER A 62 -12.87 0.14 -11.32
C SER A 62 -11.83 0.66 -10.33
N VAL A 63 -12.13 1.74 -9.60
CA VAL A 63 -11.22 2.37 -8.64
C VAL A 63 -11.28 1.62 -7.32
N PHE A 64 -10.10 1.26 -6.80
CA PHE A 64 -9.96 0.61 -5.50
C PHE A 64 -9.52 1.58 -4.39
N VAL A 65 -8.69 2.56 -4.74
CA VAL A 65 -8.14 3.54 -3.79
C VAL A 65 -8.59 4.94 -4.18
N GLY A 66 -9.31 5.60 -3.28
CA GLY A 66 -9.75 6.99 -3.45
C GLY A 66 -8.82 7.99 -2.76
N PRO A 67 -9.23 9.26 -2.63
CA PRO A 67 -8.46 10.24 -1.87
C PRO A 67 -8.51 9.97 -0.36
N VAL A 68 -7.52 10.45 0.37
CA VAL A 68 -7.57 10.58 1.84
C VAL A 68 -8.46 11.75 2.23
N ILE A 69 -8.89 11.78 3.50
CA ILE A 69 -9.93 12.70 3.96
C ILE A 69 -9.59 14.19 3.83
N ASN A 70 -8.32 14.57 4.01
CA ASN A 70 -7.90 15.97 3.97
C ASN A 70 -6.38 16.14 3.75
N GLN A 71 -5.94 17.40 3.59
CA GLN A 71 -4.53 17.77 3.44
C GLN A 71 -3.65 17.37 4.65
N LYS A 72 -4.20 17.32 5.86
CA LYS A 72 -3.45 16.88 7.05
C LYS A 72 -3.05 15.41 6.91
N SER A 73 -3.96 14.56 6.43
CA SER A 73 -3.68 13.15 6.15
C SER A 73 -2.61 12.97 5.06
N VAL A 74 -2.59 13.83 4.03
CA VAL A 74 -1.51 13.84 3.02
C VAL A 74 -0.17 14.14 3.68
N ARG A 75 -0.09 15.16 4.54
CA ARG A 75 1.14 15.50 5.27
C ARG A 75 1.59 14.38 6.19
N THR A 76 0.67 13.72 6.89
CA THR A 76 0.99 12.55 7.73
C THR A 76 1.57 11.42 6.90
N TRP A 77 0.95 11.10 5.77
CA TRP A 77 1.47 10.08 4.85
C TRP A 77 2.88 10.41 4.35
N GLN A 78 3.12 11.67 3.91
CA GLN A 78 4.44 12.14 3.49
C GLN A 78 5.46 12.01 4.62
N HIS A 79 5.12 12.47 5.83
CA HIS A 79 6.00 12.42 6.99
C HIS A 79 6.38 10.99 7.36
N SER A 80 5.41 10.06 7.40
CA SER A 80 5.67 8.65 7.71
C SER A 80 6.58 7.99 6.68
N LEU A 81 6.41 8.29 5.39
CA LEU A 81 7.29 7.77 4.34
C LEU A 81 8.73 8.28 4.49
N GLU A 82 8.89 9.58 4.72
CA GLU A 82 10.22 10.19 4.89
C GLU A 82 10.91 9.70 6.16
N GLN A 83 10.16 9.51 7.25
CA GLN A 83 10.68 8.91 8.47
C GLN A 83 11.17 7.47 8.21
N ALA A 84 10.35 6.63 7.56
CA ALA A 84 10.72 5.25 7.26
C ALA A 84 12.00 5.17 6.41
N LYS A 85 12.15 6.04 5.40
CA LYS A 85 13.38 6.12 4.59
C LYS A 85 14.59 6.53 5.44
N LYS A 86 14.45 7.51 6.33
CA LYS A 86 15.53 7.94 7.25
C LYS A 86 15.97 6.82 8.19
N GLU A 87 15.04 5.96 8.59
CA GLU A 87 15.30 4.78 9.41
C GLU A 87 15.87 3.59 8.62
N GLY A 88 16.11 3.76 7.31
CA GLY A 88 16.77 2.75 6.45
C GLY A 88 15.81 1.88 5.64
N ALA A 89 14.50 2.12 5.73
CA ALA A 89 13.52 1.36 4.95
C ALA A 89 13.65 1.68 3.45
N LYS A 90 13.42 0.65 2.64
CA LYS A 90 13.40 0.74 1.17
C LYS A 90 11.98 0.55 0.66
N VAL A 91 11.59 1.35 -0.33
CA VAL A 91 10.36 1.09 -1.09
C VAL A 91 10.53 -0.21 -1.86
N VAL A 92 9.62 -1.16 -1.63
CA VAL A 92 9.64 -2.48 -2.31
C VAL A 92 8.49 -2.65 -3.29
N ALA A 93 7.43 -1.87 -3.14
CA ALA A 93 6.32 -1.78 -4.09
C ALA A 93 5.64 -0.42 -3.94
N GLU A 94 5.22 0.17 -5.05
CA GLU A 94 4.45 1.40 -5.07
C GLU A 94 3.55 1.45 -6.31
N LYS A 95 2.45 2.18 -6.21
CA LYS A 95 1.61 2.52 -7.36
C LYS A 95 1.73 4.01 -7.64
N GLU A 96 2.27 4.34 -8.81
CA GLU A 96 2.30 5.71 -9.32
C GLU A 96 0.88 6.27 -9.50
N LEU A 97 0.72 7.55 -9.21
CA LEU A 97 -0.54 8.25 -9.46
C LEU A 97 -0.64 8.59 -10.95
N GLU A 98 -1.83 8.46 -11.52
CA GLU A 98 -2.10 8.95 -12.87
C GLU A 98 -1.93 10.48 -12.94
N GLU A 99 -1.49 11.01 -14.09
CA GLU A 99 -1.24 12.45 -14.27
C GLU A 99 -2.49 13.32 -14.03
N LYS A 100 -3.67 12.75 -14.33
CA LYS A 100 -4.95 13.45 -14.24
C LYS A 100 -5.89 12.74 -13.27
N LEU A 101 -5.77 13.10 -12.00
CA LEU A 101 -6.74 12.73 -10.98
C LEU A 101 -7.77 13.86 -10.79
N PRO A 102 -9.04 13.55 -10.42
CA PRO A 102 -10.00 14.56 -10.04
C PRO A 102 -9.49 15.42 -8.87
N LYS A 103 -10.16 16.54 -8.59
CA LYS A 103 -9.86 17.34 -7.39
C LYS A 103 -10.03 16.49 -6.13
N GLY A 104 -8.97 16.37 -5.34
CA GLY A 104 -8.97 15.59 -4.11
C GLY A 104 -7.56 15.42 -3.54
N TYR A 105 -7.47 14.75 -2.39
CA TYR A 105 -6.22 14.51 -1.69
C TYR A 105 -5.72 13.09 -1.94
N TYR A 106 -4.96 12.88 -3.01
CA TYR A 106 -4.46 11.55 -3.37
C TYR A 106 -3.04 11.31 -2.85
N VAL A 107 -2.77 10.07 -2.47
CA VAL A 107 -1.44 9.61 -2.05
C VAL A 107 -1.16 8.27 -2.71
N LYS A 108 0.12 7.97 -2.95
CA LYS A 108 0.54 6.70 -3.56
C LYS A 108 0.33 5.54 -2.56
N PRO A 109 -0.27 4.42 -2.98
CA PRO A 109 -0.08 3.14 -2.29
C PRO A 109 1.41 2.79 -2.29
N ILE A 110 2.02 2.65 -1.12
CA ILE A 110 3.45 2.33 -0.97
C ILE A 110 3.63 1.26 0.09
N VAL A 111 4.53 0.32 -0.16
CA VAL A 111 5.05 -0.65 0.81
C VAL A 111 6.55 -0.45 0.94
N VAL A 112 7.00 -0.35 2.19
CA VAL A 112 8.42 -0.27 2.56
C VAL A 112 8.83 -1.53 3.33
N ALA A 113 10.11 -1.89 3.24
CA ALA A 113 10.70 -2.98 4.02
C ALA A 113 12.11 -2.63 4.50
N GLY A 114 12.58 -3.30 5.55
CA GLY A 114 13.90 -3.06 6.13
C GLY A 114 13.92 -1.98 7.22
N LEU A 115 12.78 -1.78 7.89
CA LEU A 115 12.72 -1.21 9.24
C LEU A 115 13.28 -2.22 10.25
#